data_AF-A0A351AE50-F1
#
_entry.id   AF-A0A351AE50-F1
#
_cell.length_a   1.000
_cell.length_b   1.000
_cell.length_c   1.000
_cell.angle_alpha   90.00
_cell.angle_beta   90.00
_cell.angle_gamma   90.00
#
_symmetry.space_group_name_H-M   'P 1'
#
loop_
_entity.id
_entity.type
_entity.pdbx_description
1 polymer ?
#
loop_
_entity_poly.entity_id
_entity_poly.type
_entity_poly.pdbx_seq_one_letter_code
_entity_poly.pdbx_strand_id
1 'polypeptide(L)'
;MATIAGNLWEYNFARIIVLDVTDDYRLSQGPVPMDCYPVLKEVWVPMFEIDARLADPQLVEGYLYDWHESPDRPDAPWFVGVVHAQLLVEAEARASSSP
;
A
#
# COMPACT_ATOMS: atom_id res chain seq x y z
N MET A 1 29.13 15.35 -3.99
CA MET A 1 27.82 14.67 -3.96
C MET A 1 27.11 14.99 -5.26
N ALA A 2 26.65 13.98 -5.99
CA ALA A 2 25.84 14.22 -7.18
C ALA A 2 24.38 14.40 -6.72
N THR A 3 23.80 15.55 -7.03
CA THR A 3 22.37 15.81 -6.80
C THR A 3 21.64 15.45 -8.09
N ILE A 4 20.65 14.58 -8.02
CA ILE A 4 19.71 14.41 -9.13
C ILE A 4 18.86 15.67 -9.16
N ALA A 5 19.12 16.54 -10.14
CA ALA A 5 18.29 17.70 -10.43
C ALA A 5 17.30 17.30 -11.53
N GLY A 6 16.09 16.92 -11.14
CA GLY A 6 15.04 16.45 -12.06
C GLY A 6 14.00 15.59 -11.37
N ASN A 7 12.97 15.15 -12.10
CA ASN A 7 11.95 14.27 -11.56
C ASN A 7 12.37 12.80 -11.68
N LEU A 8 12.25 12.02 -10.62
CA LEU A 8 12.73 10.62 -10.61
C LEU A 8 12.03 9.73 -11.66
N TRP A 9 10.79 10.03 -12.03
CA TRP A 9 10.07 9.30 -13.09
C TRP A 9 10.73 9.45 -14.47
N GLU A 10 11.44 10.55 -14.73
CA GLU A 10 12.22 10.75 -15.98
C GLU A 10 13.42 9.80 -16.05
N TYR A 11 13.82 9.23 -14.92
CA TYR A 11 14.93 8.29 -14.77
C TYR A 11 14.46 6.85 -14.52
N ASN A 12 13.22 6.53 -14.91
CA ASN A 12 12.64 5.19 -14.81
C ASN A 12 12.50 4.67 -13.35
N PHE A 13 12.25 5.58 -12.42
CA PHE A 13 11.82 5.24 -11.06
C PHE A 13 10.31 5.42 -10.91
N ALA A 14 9.66 4.47 -10.25
CA ALA A 14 8.28 4.57 -9.83
C ALA A 14 8.20 4.92 -8.35
N ARG A 15 7.18 5.73 -8.01
CA ARG A 15 6.80 6.03 -6.64
C ARG A 15 5.75 5.02 -6.20
N ILE A 16 5.95 4.38 -5.06
CA ILE A 16 4.97 3.50 -4.41
C ILE A 16 4.55 4.17 -3.10
N ILE A 17 3.24 4.35 -2.93
CA ILE A 17 2.60 4.86 -1.72
C ILE A 17 1.82 3.72 -1.08
N VAL A 18 2.18 3.39 0.15
CA VAL A 18 1.55 2.33 0.93
C VAL A 18 0.52 2.94 1.88
N LEU A 19 -0.72 2.49 1.77
CA LEU A 19 -1.89 3.02 2.46
C LEU A 19 -2.42 2.02 3.48
N ASP A 20 -2.79 2.51 4.67
CA ASP A 20 -3.53 1.71 5.65
C ASP A 20 -5.02 1.72 5.30
N VAL A 21 -5.55 0.58 4.86
CA VAL A 21 -6.96 0.39 4.50
C VAL A 21 -7.72 -0.45 5.53
N THR A 22 -7.15 -0.62 6.73
CA THR A 22 -7.74 -1.46 7.80
C THR A 22 -9.18 -1.09 8.13
N ASP A 23 -9.51 0.21 8.07
CA ASP A 23 -10.82 0.70 8.45
C ASP A 23 -11.93 0.33 7.45
N ASP A 24 -11.60 -0.02 6.19
CA ASP A 24 -12.58 -0.54 5.21
C ASP A 24 -13.20 -1.86 5.68
N TYR A 25 -12.49 -2.60 6.53
CA TYR A 25 -12.95 -3.85 7.11
C TYR A 25 -13.58 -3.67 8.49
N ARG A 26 -13.33 -2.55 9.17
CA ARG A 26 -13.92 -2.23 10.47
C ARG A 26 -15.24 -1.49 10.32
N LEU A 27 -15.30 -0.58 9.37
CA LEU A 27 -16.44 0.25 9.06
C LEU A 27 -17.18 -0.41 7.90
N SER A 28 -18.50 -0.59 8.01
CA SER A 28 -19.33 -1.06 6.88
C SER A 28 -19.52 0.01 5.81
N GLN A 29 -18.48 0.79 5.53
CA GLN A 29 -18.44 1.80 4.48
C GLN A 29 -17.53 1.29 3.37
N GLY A 30 -17.91 1.55 2.13
CA GLY A 30 -17.09 1.18 0.97
C GLY A 30 -15.76 1.96 0.95
N PRO A 31 -14.86 1.60 0.02
CA PRO A 31 -13.57 2.25 -0.10
C PRO A 31 -13.72 3.76 -0.32
N VAL A 32 -12.84 4.53 0.32
CA VAL A 32 -12.77 5.99 0.18
C VAL A 32 -11.73 6.38 -0.87
N PRO A 33 -11.73 7.64 -1.33
CA PRO A 33 -10.64 8.15 -2.17
C PRO A 33 -9.25 7.92 -1.54
N MET A 34 -8.25 7.65 -2.38
CA MET A 34 -6.92 7.20 -1.91
C MET A 34 -6.21 8.20 -0.99
N ASP A 35 -6.47 9.49 -1.19
CA ASP A 35 -5.95 10.60 -0.40
C ASP A 35 -6.57 10.70 1.02
N CYS A 36 -7.61 9.91 1.29
CA CYS A 36 -8.26 9.83 2.59
C CYS A 36 -7.65 8.75 3.50
N TYR A 37 -6.86 7.82 2.95
CA TYR A 37 -6.19 6.79 3.76
C TYR A 37 -4.89 7.30 4.39
N PRO A 38 -4.53 6.84 5.60
CA PRO A 38 -3.22 7.09 6.18
C PRO A 38 -2.09 6.52 5.31
N VAL A 39 -1.06 7.32 5.03
CA VAL A 39 0.16 6.87 4.35
C VAL A 39 1.12 6.26 5.37
N LEU A 40 1.45 4.98 5.22
CA LEU A 40 2.40 4.28 6.08
C LEU A 40 3.84 4.43 5.59
N LYS A 41 4.02 4.42 4.27
CA LYS A 41 5.34 4.40 3.64
C LYS A 41 5.28 4.96 2.24
N GLU A 42 6.31 5.69 1.88
CA GLU A 42 6.56 6.12 0.52
C GLU A 42 7.96 5.65 0.11
N VAL A 43 8.06 5.03 -1.06
CA VAL A 43 9.34 4.53 -1.58
C VAL A 43 9.44 4.76 -3.08
N TRP A 44 10.64 5.10 -3.52
CA TRP A 44 10.99 5.16 -4.93
C TRP A 44 11.78 3.91 -5.30
N VAL A 45 11.33 3.19 -6.33
CA VAL A 45 12.00 1.98 -6.82
C VAL A 45 12.25 2.09 -8.31
N PRO A 46 13.31 1.50 -8.85
CA PRO A 46 13.44 1.34 -10.30
C PRO A 46 12.22 0.60 -10.85
N MET A 47 11.69 1.03 -12.00
CA MET A 47 10.46 0.43 -12.55
C MET A 47 10.55 -1.07 -12.77
N PHE A 48 11.75 -1.60 -13.08
CA PHE A 48 11.95 -3.03 -13.27
C PHE A 48 11.84 -3.85 -11.97
N GLU A 49 11.89 -3.20 -10.80
CA GLU A 49 11.75 -3.84 -9.49
C GLU A 49 10.32 -3.80 -8.96
N ILE A 50 9.38 -3.14 -9.64
CA ILE A 50 7.99 -2.98 -9.17
C ILE A 50 7.35 -4.33 -8.86
N ASP A 51 7.37 -5.27 -9.80
CA ASP A 51 6.72 -6.58 -9.62
C ASP A 51 7.31 -7.33 -8.42
N ALA A 52 8.63 -7.29 -8.27
CA ALA A 52 9.31 -7.90 -7.13
C ALA A 52 8.94 -7.21 -5.81
N ARG A 53 8.78 -5.88 -5.83
CA ARG A 53 8.41 -5.10 -4.65
C ARG A 53 6.96 -5.32 -4.25
N LEU A 54 6.04 -5.41 -5.21
CA LEU A 54 4.62 -5.67 -4.95
C LEU A 54 4.37 -7.12 -4.52
N ALA A 55 5.22 -8.06 -4.97
CA ALA A 55 5.19 -9.45 -4.53
C ALA A 55 5.79 -9.68 -3.14
N ASP A 56 6.43 -8.68 -2.53
CA ASP A 56 6.98 -8.75 -1.18
C ASP A 56 5.83 -8.79 -0.15
N PRO A 57 5.62 -9.94 0.54
CA PRO A 57 4.53 -10.08 1.49
C PRO A 57 4.71 -9.21 2.74
N GLN A 58 5.88 -8.60 2.95
CA GLN A 58 6.20 -7.75 4.10
C GLN A 58 6.63 -6.34 3.67
N LEU A 59 5.83 -5.72 2.81
CA LEU A 59 6.03 -4.33 2.38
C LEU A 59 6.18 -3.35 3.56
N VAL A 60 5.38 -3.58 4.60
CA VAL A 60 5.38 -2.90 5.90
C VAL A 60 5.20 -3.96 7.01
N GLU A 61 6.07 -3.93 8.02
CA GLU A 61 6.01 -4.86 9.14
C GLU A 61 4.69 -4.71 9.92
N GLY A 62 4.06 -5.83 10.27
CA GLY A 62 2.78 -5.85 10.99
C GLY A 62 1.54 -5.66 10.11
N TYR A 63 1.72 -5.49 8.80
CA TYR A 63 0.65 -5.31 7.82
C TYR A 63 0.62 -6.45 6.79
N LEU A 64 -0.56 -6.72 6.25
CA LEU A 64 -0.84 -7.71 5.23
C LEU A 64 -1.22 -7.01 3.93
N TYR A 65 -0.74 -7.54 2.81
CA TYR A 65 -1.15 -7.08 1.49
C TYR A 65 -2.65 -7.32 1.25
N ASP A 66 -3.32 -6.32 0.65
CA ASP A 66 -4.73 -6.41 0.25
C ASP A 66 -4.88 -6.19 -1.27
N TRP A 67 -4.55 -4.99 -1.75
CA TRP A 67 -4.62 -4.64 -3.17
C TRP A 67 -3.50 -3.67 -3.58
N HIS A 68 -3.31 -3.51 -4.89
CA HIS A 68 -2.56 -2.39 -5.45
C HIS A 68 -3.23 -1.86 -6.72
N GLU A 69 -3.02 -0.59 -7.00
CA GLU A 69 -3.47 0.09 -8.21
C GLU A 69 -2.27 0.65 -8.98
N SER A 70 -2.19 0.29 -10.26
CA SER A 70 -1.21 0.84 -11.18
C SER A 70 -1.59 2.28 -11.57
N PRO A 71 -0.63 3.19 -11.69
CA PRO A 71 -0.90 4.56 -12.09
C PRO A 71 -1.36 4.65 -13.55
N ASP A 72 -2.29 5.57 -13.82
CA ASP A 72 -2.73 5.89 -15.19
C ASP A 72 -1.68 6.65 -16.01
N ARG A 73 -0.63 7.19 -15.35
CA ARG A 73 0.41 8.02 -15.96
C ARG A 73 1.77 7.78 -15.31
N PRO A 74 2.89 7.91 -16.05
CA PRO A 74 4.23 7.59 -15.53
C PRO A 74 4.69 8.43 -14.33
N ASP A 75 4.16 9.64 -14.17
CA ASP A 75 4.47 10.56 -13.07
C ASP A 75 3.57 10.36 -11.84
N ALA A 76 2.55 9.50 -11.93
CA ALA A 76 1.67 9.16 -10.82
C ALA A 76 2.22 7.97 -9.99
N PRO A 77 1.89 7.93 -8.69
CA PRO A 77 2.31 6.84 -7.83
C PRO A 77 1.48 5.57 -8.07
N TRP A 78 2.12 4.43 -7.81
CA TRP A 78 1.43 3.19 -7.47
C TRP A 78 0.88 3.31 -6.06
N PHE A 79 -0.37 2.88 -5.86
CA PHE A 79 -0.96 2.78 -4.55
C PHE A 79 -1.05 1.33 -4.13
N VAL A 80 -0.67 1.04 -2.89
CA VAL A 80 -0.75 -0.31 -2.31
C VAL A 80 -1.52 -0.23 -1.01
N GLY A 81 -2.71 -0.84 -0.99
CA GLY A 81 -3.52 -1.00 0.19
C GLY A 81 -2.99 -2.15 1.05
N VAL A 82 -2.78 -1.88 2.33
CA VAL A 82 -2.42 -2.90 3.32
C VAL A 82 -3.31 -2.81 4.55
N VAL A 83 -3.51 -3.95 5.20
CA VAL A 83 -4.39 -4.11 6.36
C VAL A 83 -3.56 -4.55 7.56
N HIS A 84 -3.80 -3.93 8.72
CA HIS A 84 -3.09 -4.28 9.94
C HIS A 84 -3.40 -5.74 10.34
N ALA A 85 -2.36 -6.57 10.52
CA ALA A 85 -2.51 -8.01 10.69
C ALA A 85 -3.37 -8.41 11.91
N GLN A 86 -3.42 -7.56 12.93
CA GLN A 86 -4.27 -7.76 14.12
C GLN A 86 -5.76 -7.87 13.78
N LEU A 87 -6.21 -7.30 12.66
CA LEU A 87 -7.60 -7.39 12.24
C LEU A 87 -8.05 -8.86 12.03
N LEU A 88 -7.17 -9.72 11.49
CA LEU A 88 -7.49 -11.15 11.34
C LEU A 88 -7.71 -11.82 12.70
N VAL A 89 -6.84 -11.52 13.67
CA VAL A 89 -6.97 -12.05 15.03
C VAL A 89 -8.28 -11.58 15.67
N GLU A 90 -8.67 -10.32 15.47
CA GLU A 90 -9.94 -9.79 15.94
C GLU A 90 -11.15 -10.48 15.27
N ALA A 91 -11.07 -10.76 13.96
CA ALA A 91 -12.13 -11.41 13.20
C ALA A 91 -12.33 -12.88 13.63
N GLU A 92 -11.24 -13.63 13.82
CA GLU A 92 -11.27 -15.02 14.30
C GLU A 92 -11.85 -15.11 15.72
N ALA A 93 -11.50 -14.17 16.60
CA ALA A 93 -12.04 -14.10 17.94
C ALA A 93 -13.56 -13.85 17.93
N ARG A 94 -14.05 -12.94 17.07
CA ARG A 94 -15.49 -12.68 16.90
C ARG A 94 -16.22 -13.91 16.39
N ALA A 95 -15.68 -14.59 15.37
CA ALA A 95 -16.27 -15.80 14.80
C ALA A 95 -16.37 -16.93 15.83
N SER A 96 -15.35 -17.11 16.68
CA SER A 96 -15.32 -18.13 17.74
C SER A 96 -16.25 -17.83 18.92
N SER A 97 -16.74 -16.60 19.03
CA SER A 97 -17.63 -16.14 20.10
C SER A 97 -19.12 -16.08 19.72
N SER A 98 -19.46 -16.40 18.46
CA SER A 98 -20.86 -16.54 18.02
C SER A 98 -21.35 -17.98 18.27
N PRO A 99 -22.46 -18.18 19.03
CA PRO A 99 -23.01 -19.49 19.36
C PRO A 99 -23.65 -20.23 18.17
#